data_AF-D6PLD9-F1
#
_entry.id   AF-D6PLD9-F1
#
_cell.length_a   1.000
_cell.length_b   1.000
_cell.length_c   1.000
_cell.angle_alpha   90.00
_cell.angle_beta   90.00
_cell.angle_gamma   90.00
#
_symmetry.space_group_name_H-M   'P 1'
#
loop_
_entity.id
_entity.type
_entity.pdbx_description
1 polymer ?
#
loop_
_entity_poly.entity_id
_entity_poly.type
_entity_poly.pdbx_seq_one_letter_code
_entity_poly.pdbx_strand_id
1 'polypeptide(L)'
;MQYFYPSSKYPALKNLSIEIEAGKSYGLIGPSGSGKTTMVDVLLGLLEPQSGKIEFNNRESNHNYLVEWRSQVAYMPQQVS
;
A
#
# COMPACT_ATOMS: atom_id res chain seq x y z
N MET A 1 -1.59 -9.80 -2.31
CA MET A 1 -2.31 -8.86 -3.18
C MET A 1 -1.65 -8.73 -4.54
N GLN A 2 -2.39 -8.30 -5.56
CA GLN A 2 -1.86 -7.91 -6.87
C GLN A 2 -2.41 -6.54 -7.28
N TYR A 3 -1.54 -5.71 -7.88
CA TYR A 3 -1.94 -4.42 -8.45
C TYR A 3 -1.38 -4.20 -9.85
N PHE A 4 -2.23 -3.75 -10.77
CA PHE A 4 -1.91 -3.32 -12.12
C PHE A 4 -2.31 -1.87 -12.33
N TYR A 5 -1.45 -1.07 -12.98
CA TYR A 5 -1.90 0.19 -13.56
C TYR A 5 -2.76 -0.10 -14.81
N PRO A 6 -3.77 0.72 -15.13
CA PRO A 6 -4.73 0.45 -16.21
C PRO A 6 -4.10 0.12 -17.57
N SER A 7 -2.96 0.73 -17.90
CA SER A 7 -2.27 0.55 -19.19
C SER A 7 -1.05 -0.37 -19.11
N SER A 8 -0.79 -0.99 -17.97
CA SER A 8 0.38 -1.85 -17.79
C SER A 8 0.06 -3.32 -18.09
N LYS A 9 0.88 -3.93 -18.94
CA LYS A 9 0.85 -5.38 -19.17
C LYS A 9 1.41 -6.18 -17.98
N TYR A 10 2.24 -5.54 -17.14
CA TYR A 10 2.91 -6.18 -16.01
C TYR A 10 2.40 -5.63 -14.68
N PRO A 11 2.26 -6.47 -13.64
CA PRO A 11 1.84 -6.01 -12.33
C PRO A 11 2.90 -5.11 -11.70
N ALA A 12 2.47 -4.00 -11.09
CA ALA A 12 3.35 -3.20 -10.25
C ALA A 12 3.54 -3.84 -8.86
N LEU A 13 2.55 -4.61 -8.38
CA LEU A 13 2.66 -5.48 -7.22
C LEU A 13 2.19 -6.88 -7.61
N LYS A 14 3.04 -7.91 -7.44
CA LYS A 14 2.74 -9.30 -7.80
C LYS A 14 2.84 -10.19 -6.58
N ASN A 15 1.73 -10.81 -6.18
CA ASN A 15 1.64 -11.75 -5.06
C ASN A 15 2.29 -11.23 -3.77
N LEU A 16 2.16 -9.92 -3.50
CA LEU A 16 2.72 -9.31 -2.31
C LEU A 16 1.96 -9.81 -1.07
N SER A 17 2.67 -10.38 -0.11
CA SER A 17 2.17 -10.70 1.22
C SER A 17 3.12 -10.10 2.23
N ILE A 18 2.62 -9.21 3.08
CA ILE A 18 3.39 -8.52 4.10
C ILE A 18 2.52 -8.33 5.34
N GLU A 19 3.15 -8.44 6.50
CA GLU A 19 2.59 -8.10 7.79
C GLU A 19 3.45 -7.00 8.41
N ILE A 20 2.81 -5.91 8.86
CA ILE A 20 3.47 -4.77 9.50
C ILE A 20 2.96 -4.74 10.93
N GLU A 21 3.86 -5.02 11.88
CA GLU A 21 3.50 -5.09 13.29
C GLU A 21 3.57 -3.72 13.96
N ALA A 22 2.65 -3.48 14.89
CA ALA A 22 2.62 -2.26 15.68
C ALA A 22 3.90 -2.10 16.51
N GLY A 23 4.40 -0.86 16.61
CA GLY A 23 5.60 -0.54 17.39
C GLY A 23 6.93 -0.87 16.71
N LYS A 24 6.93 -1.39 15.48
CA LYS A 24 8.14 -1.68 14.70
C LYS A 24 8.37 -0.64 13.60
N SER A 25 9.64 -0.50 13.20
CA SER A 25 10.07 0.31 12.06
C SER A 25 10.55 -0.60 10.93
N TYR A 26 10.07 -0.33 9.71
CA TYR A 26 10.40 -1.12 8.53
C TYR A 26 10.99 -0.22 7.44
N GLY A 27 12.03 -0.72 6.76
CA GLY A 27 12.61 -0.08 5.59
C GLY A 27 12.18 -0.78 4.31
N LEU A 28 11.60 -0.04 3.36
CA LEU A 28 11.26 -0.55 2.03
C LEU A 28 12.33 -0.11 1.01
N ILE A 29 13.18 -1.04 0.60
CA ILE A 29 14.31 -0.79 -0.31
C ILE A 29 14.13 -1.53 -1.65
N GLY A 30 14.68 -0.97 -2.72
CA GLY A 30 14.66 -1.58 -4.04
C GLY A 30 14.95 -0.58 -5.17
N PRO A 31 15.24 -1.05 -6.39
CA PRO A 31 15.56 -0.19 -7.53
C PRO A 31 14.39 0.71 -7.94
N SER A 32 14.65 1.77 -8.70
CA SER A 32 13.59 2.58 -9.28
C SER A 32 12.64 1.71 -10.13
N GLY A 33 11.34 1.99 -10.07
CA GLY A 33 10.32 1.20 -10.77
C GLY A 33 9.94 -0.13 -10.11
N SER A 34 10.54 -0.52 -8.99
CA SER A 34 10.23 -1.81 -8.32
C SER A 34 8.86 -1.88 -7.62
N GLY A 35 8.02 -0.85 -7.73
CA GLY A 35 6.68 -0.82 -7.11
C GLY A 35 6.61 -0.26 -5.69
N LYS A 36 7.69 0.35 -5.15
CA LYS A 36 7.70 0.90 -3.78
C LYS A 36 6.62 1.95 -3.54
N THR A 37 6.55 2.96 -4.40
CA THR A 37 5.53 4.01 -4.32
C THR A 37 4.13 3.41 -4.44
N THR A 38 3.92 2.50 -5.40
CA THR A 38 2.65 1.78 -5.54
C THR A 38 2.26 1.03 -4.27
N MET A 39 3.21 0.36 -3.60
CA MET A 39 2.96 -0.32 -2.33
C MET A 39 2.55 0.67 -1.23
N VAL A 40 3.24 1.81 -1.13
CA VAL A 40 2.88 2.87 -0.18
C VAL A 40 1.49 3.41 -0.47
N ASP A 41 1.16 3.71 -1.73
CA ASP A 41 -0.15 4.24 -2.12
C ASP A 41 -1.29 3.25 -1.80
N VAL A 42 -1.04 1.95 -1.98
CA VAL A 42 -1.98 0.89 -1.56
C VAL A 42 -2.14 0.88 -0.03
N LEU A 43 -1.06 1.00 0.74
CA LEU A 43 -1.11 1.09 2.21
C LEU A 43 -1.71 2.41 2.74
N LEU A 44 -1.80 3.45 1.93
CA LEU A 44 -2.52 4.69 2.25
C LEU A 44 -4.01 4.60 1.84
N GLY A 45 -4.42 3.47 1.24
CA GLY A 45 -5.74 3.29 0.66
C GLY A 45 -6.01 4.23 -0.52
N LEU A 46 -4.97 4.75 -1.19
CA LEU A 46 -5.10 5.60 -2.40
C LEU A 46 -5.32 4.74 -3.65
N LEU A 47 -4.79 3.51 -3.64
CA LEU A 47 -4.96 2.52 -4.71
C LEU A 47 -5.61 1.26 -4.13
N GLU A 48 -6.63 0.75 -4.82
CA GLU A 48 -7.27 -0.52 -4.48
C GLU A 48 -6.66 -1.65 -5.32
N PRO A 49 -6.15 -2.73 -4.70
CA PRO A 49 -5.62 -3.86 -5.43
C PRO A 49 -6.74 -4.62 -6.16
N GLN A 50 -6.47 -5.09 -7.39
CA GLN A 50 -7.44 -5.91 -8.13
C GLN A 50 -7.63 -7.31 -7.52
N SER A 51 -6.71 -7.78 -6.67
CA SER A 51 -6.88 -9.03 -5.93
C SER A 51 -6.13 -9.06 -4.60
N GLY A 52 -6.62 -9.89 -3.69
CA GLY A 52 -6.19 -9.92 -2.29
C GLY A 52 -6.93 -8.89 -1.45
N LYS A 53 -6.46 -8.68 -0.23
CA LYS A 53 -7.05 -7.74 0.72
C LYS A 53 -5.96 -7.02 1.51
N ILE A 54 -6.35 -5.93 2.15
CA ILE A 54 -5.55 -5.22 3.14
C ILE A 54 -6.33 -5.30 4.46
N GLU A 55 -5.63 -5.56 5.55
CA GLU A 55 -6.22 -5.53 6.89
C GLU A 55 -5.47 -4.49 7.72
N PHE A 56 -6.22 -3.62 8.39
CA PHE A 56 -5.69 -2.64 9.33
C PHE A 56 -6.34 -2.89 10.68
N ASN A 57 -5.53 -3.09 11.73
CA ASN A 57 -6.01 -3.47 13.07
C ASN A 57 -6.98 -4.68 13.05
N ASN A 58 -6.64 -5.73 12.30
CA ASN A 58 -7.45 -6.95 12.12
C ASN A 58 -8.83 -6.72 11.49
N ARG A 59 -9.02 -5.60 10.78
CA ARG A 59 -10.22 -5.31 9.99
C ARG A 59 -9.88 -5.15 8.54
N GLU A 60 -10.58 -5.88 7.68
CA GLU A 60 -10.43 -5.76 6.23
C GLU A 60 -10.79 -4.35 5.76
N SER A 61 -9.93 -3.75 4.94
CA SER A 61 -10.14 -2.44 4.36
C SER A 61 -11.36 -2.47 3.45
N ASN A 62 -12.34 -1.62 3.73
CA ASN A 62 -13.46 -1.36 2.85
C ASN A 62 -13.76 0.14 2.83
N HIS A 63 -14.65 0.57 1.94
CA HIS A 63 -14.99 1.97 1.73
C HIS A 63 -15.44 2.69 3.02
N ASN A 64 -16.16 1.99 3.91
CA ASN A 64 -16.63 2.56 5.18
C ASN A 64 -15.52 2.70 6.22
N TYR A 65 -14.47 1.88 6.12
CA TYR A 65 -13.36 1.86 7.08
C TYR A 65 -12.17 2.75 6.68
N LEU A 66 -12.11 3.19 5.41
CA LEU A 66 -11.01 4.02 4.89
C LEU A 66 -10.81 5.32 5.67
N VAL A 67 -11.88 5.98 6.12
CA VAL A 67 -11.79 7.25 6.86
C VAL A 67 -11.13 7.04 8.23
N GLU A 68 -11.55 6.02 8.98
CA GLU A 68 -10.97 5.68 10.28
C GLU A 68 -9.51 5.26 10.13
N TRP A 69 -9.21 4.41 9.14
CA TRP A 69 -7.84 4.00 8.84
C TRP A 69 -6.95 5.21 8.54
N ARG A 70 -7.35 6.09 7.61
CA ARG A 70 -6.56 7.27 7.24
C ARG A 70 -6.37 8.25 8.39
N SER A 71 -7.28 8.29 9.37
CA SER A 71 -7.10 9.12 10.58
C SER A 71 -5.95 8.65 11.49
N GLN A 72 -5.51 7.41 11.34
CA GLN A 72 -4.43 6.79 12.13
C GLN A 72 -3.10 6.70 11.37
N VAL A 73 -3.05 7.18 10.11
CA VAL A 73 -1.87 7.10 9.25
C VAL A 73 -1.43 8.50 8.85
N ALA A 74 -0.17 8.82 9.13
CA ALA A 74 0.48 10.02 8.61
C ALA A 74 1.38 9.67 7.43
N TYR A 75 1.35 10.48 6.37
CA TYR A 75 2.21 10.32 5.21
C TYR A 75 3.08 11.56 5.02
N MET A 76 4.39 11.35 4.88
CA MET A 76 5.35 12.39 4.54
C MET A 76 5.87 12.13 3.14
N PRO A 77 5.36 12.83 2.10
CA PRO A 77 5.85 12.66 0.74
C PRO A 77 7.31 13.11 0.64
N GLN A 78 8.04 12.52 -0.29
CA GLN A 78 9.36 13.04 -0.64
C GLN A 78 9.21 14.45 -1.21
N GLN A 79 9.85 15.44 -0.58
CA GLN A 79 10.04 16.74 -1.20
C GLN A 79 11.16 16.62 -2.22
N VAL A 80 10.85 16.88 -3.49
CA VAL A 80 11.85 17.08 -4.53
C VAL A 80 12.00 18.58 -4.69
N SER A 81 13.14 19.12 -4.23
CA SER A 81 13.54 20.52 -4.41
C SER A 81 14.17 20.72 -5.78
#